data_AF-A0A3B8SM53-F1
#
_entry.id   AF-A0A3B8SM53-F1
#
_cell.length_a   1.000
_cell.length_b   1.000
_cell.length_c   1.000
_cell.angle_alpha   90.00
_cell.angle_beta   90.00
_cell.angle_gamma   90.00
#
_symmetry.space_group_name_H-M   'P 1'
#
loop_
_entity.id
_entity.type
_entity.pdbx_description
1 polymer ?
#
loop_
_entity_poly.entity_id
_entity_poly.type
_entity_poly.pdbx_seq_one_letter_code
_entity_poly.pdbx_strand_id
1 'polypeptide(L)'
;MDFSYNNKTMTINGPLKPLNINQPLDARTVVDTYADIANIPNPYVGMVITVKVDETNSNKMTDYKVKSLKSNPIGLPNILIDEIVRMQEYLDLPKGETGATGATGATGAQ
;
A
#
# COMPACT_ATOMS: atom_id res chain seq x y z
N MET A 1 -6.23 -1.12 25.73
CA MET A 1 -5.34 -0.04 26.18
C MET A 1 -6.02 1.25 25.78
N ASP A 2 -6.39 2.08 26.75
CA ASP A 2 -7.03 3.37 26.49
C ASP A 2 -5.97 4.47 26.48
N PHE A 3 -5.92 5.24 25.39
CA PHE A 3 -5.08 6.44 25.32
C PHE A 3 -5.90 7.62 25.82
N SER A 4 -5.38 8.35 26.80
CA SER A 4 -6.02 9.55 27.36
C SER A 4 -5.10 10.76 27.17
N TYR A 5 -5.59 11.78 26.48
CA TYR A 5 -4.92 13.07 26.33
C TYR A 5 -5.93 14.19 26.51
N ASN A 6 -5.64 15.14 27.39
CA ASN A 6 -6.45 16.34 27.65
C ASN A 6 -7.96 16.04 27.82
N ASN A 7 -8.29 15.07 28.70
CA ASN A 7 -9.65 14.58 28.97
C ASN A 7 -10.41 13.98 27.75
N LYS A 8 -9.74 13.68 26.64
CA LYS A 8 -10.27 12.84 25.56
C LYS A 8 -9.73 11.42 25.70
N THR A 9 -10.63 10.48 25.95
CA THR A 9 -10.34 9.04 26.00
C THR A 9 -10.64 8.42 24.65
N MET A 10 -9.64 7.83 24.01
CA MET A 10 -9.84 6.98 22.85
C MET A 10 -9.98 5.54 23.32
N THR A 11 -11.22 5.06 23.37
CA THR A 11 -11.52 3.67 23.71
C THR A 11 -11.34 2.78 22.50
N ILE A 12 -10.36 1.89 22.55
CA ILE A 12 -10.03 0.98 21.44
C ILE A 12 -10.60 -0.41 21.77
N ASN A 13 -11.76 -0.74 21.18
CA ASN A 13 -12.36 -2.07 21.28
C ASN A 13 -11.76 -3.00 20.21
N GLY A 14 -10.54 -3.47 20.45
CA GLY A 14 -9.85 -4.45 19.60
C GLY A 14 -8.42 -4.05 19.22
N PRO A 15 -7.72 -4.86 18.43
CA PRO A 15 -6.40 -4.50 17.88
C PRO A 15 -6.53 -3.25 17.02
N LEU A 16 -5.61 -2.31 17.17
CA LEU A 16 -5.46 -1.20 16.24
C LEU A 16 -5.20 -1.76 14.85
N LYS A 17 -6.18 -1.64 13.97
CA LYS A 17 -6.01 -1.95 12.55
C LYS A 17 -5.64 -0.67 11.82
N PRO A 18 -4.49 -0.61 11.12
CA PRO A 18 -4.26 0.47 10.17
C PRO A 18 -5.42 0.45 9.17
N LEU A 19 -6.13 1.57 9.04
CA LEU A 19 -7.22 1.72 8.08
C LEU A 19 -6.58 2.06 6.71
N ASN A 20 -7.06 1.42 5.65
CA ASN A 20 -6.66 1.72 4.25
C ASN A 20 -7.25 3.04 3.74
N ILE A 21 -7.55 3.99 4.62
CA ILE A 21 -8.15 5.27 4.28
C ILE A 21 -7.02 6.29 4.14
N ASN A 22 -6.77 6.76 2.92
CA ASN A 22 -5.85 7.87 2.65
C ASN A 22 -6.25 9.08 3.50
N GLN A 23 -5.32 9.54 4.33
CA GLN A 23 -5.55 10.75 5.12
C GLN A 23 -5.27 12.00 4.27
N PRO A 24 -5.92 13.15 4.56
CA PRO A 24 -5.76 14.37 3.76
C PRO A 24 -4.32 14.93 3.67
N LEU A 25 -3.41 14.44 4.51
CA LEU A 25 -1.99 14.81 4.57
C LEU A 25 -1.07 13.61 4.29
N ASP A 26 -1.62 12.52 3.73
CA ASP A 26 -0.81 11.37 3.37
C ASP A 26 0.12 11.77 2.21
N ALA A 27 1.43 11.79 2.48
CA ALA A 27 2.46 12.18 1.53
C ALA A 27 2.70 11.13 0.43
N ARG A 28 1.91 10.04 0.41
CA ARG A 28 2.01 8.98 -0.60
C ARG A 28 1.22 9.38 -1.85
N THR A 29 1.85 9.21 -3.01
CA THR A 29 1.11 9.27 -4.28
C THR A 29 0.43 7.92 -4.50
N VAL A 30 -0.89 7.93 -4.48
CA VAL A 30 -1.70 6.72 -4.63
C VAL A 30 -2.49 6.83 -5.93
N VAL A 31 -2.42 5.77 -6.72
CA VAL A 31 -3.16 5.64 -7.99
C VAL A 31 -4.03 4.40 -7.96
N ASP A 32 -5.13 4.42 -8.70
CA ASP A 32 -6.08 3.31 -8.70
C ASP A 32 -5.53 2.10 -9.48
N THR A 33 -4.95 2.35 -10.66
CA THR A 33 -4.39 1.31 -11.54
C THR A 33 -2.94 1.60 -11.95
N TYR A 34 -2.27 0.58 -12.50
CA TYR A 34 -0.90 0.74 -13.02
C TYR A 34 -0.82 1.76 -14.16
N ALA A 35 -1.85 1.87 -15.00
CA ALA A 35 -1.89 2.82 -16.12
C ALA A 35 -1.92 4.29 -15.65
N ASP A 36 -2.52 4.55 -14.49
CA ASP A 36 -2.65 5.90 -13.92
C ASP A 36 -1.31 6.50 -13.49
N ILE A 37 -0.27 5.67 -13.33
CA ILE A 37 1.09 6.12 -13.03
C ILE A 37 1.58 7.16 -14.06
N ALA A 38 1.29 6.94 -15.34
CA ALA A 38 1.75 7.83 -16.41
C ALA A 38 1.13 9.24 -16.35
N ASN A 39 0.01 9.40 -15.65
CA ASN A 39 -0.75 10.64 -15.54
C ASN A 39 -0.41 11.45 -14.28
N ILE A 40 0.54 11.00 -13.46
CA ILE A 40 0.95 11.70 -12.25
C ILE A 40 1.52 13.07 -12.63
N PRO A 41 0.99 14.17 -12.06
CA PRO A 41 1.52 15.49 -12.30
C PRO A 41 2.87 15.67 -11.60
N ASN A 42 3.84 16.24 -12.30
CA ASN A 42 5.17 16.60 -11.78
C ASN A 42 5.91 15.45 -11.06
N PRO A 43 6.13 14.30 -11.73
CA PRO A 43 6.86 13.20 -11.15
C PRO A 43 8.34 13.56 -10.91
N TYR A 44 8.96 12.95 -9.91
CA TYR A 44 10.41 13.08 -9.64
C TYR A 44 11.07 11.72 -9.45
N VAL A 45 12.37 11.62 -9.78
CA VAL A 45 13.13 10.38 -9.58
C VAL A 45 13.21 10.06 -8.08
N GLY A 46 12.94 8.81 -7.72
CA GLY A 46 12.90 8.34 -6.33
C GLY A 46 11.55 8.50 -5.64
N MET A 47 10.56 9.09 -6.32
CA MET A 47 9.16 9.14 -5.87
C MET A 47 8.59 7.74 -5.68
N VAL A 48 7.86 7.54 -4.58
CA VAL A 48 7.15 6.29 -4.26
C VAL A 48 5.68 6.42 -4.64
N ILE A 49 5.19 5.44 -5.39
CA ILE A 49 3.83 5.39 -5.91
C ILE A 49 3.18 4.09 -5.46
N THR A 50 2.04 4.20 -4.79
CA THR A 50 1.23 3.04 -4.39
C THR A 50 0.13 2.82 -5.40
N VAL A 51 0.11 1.65 -6.03
CA VAL A 51 -0.96 1.23 -6.94
C VAL A 51 -1.93 0.38 -6.13
N LYS A 52 -3.21 0.79 -6.05
CA LYS A 52 -4.23 0.04 -5.30
C LYS A 52 -4.53 -1.31 -5.92
N VAL A 53 -4.69 -1.34 -7.24
CA VAL A 53 -4.97 -2.56 -8.01
C VAL A 53 -3.92 -2.69 -9.11
N ASP A 54 -2.87 -3.45 -8.84
CA ASP A 54 -1.84 -3.72 -9.83
C ASP A 54 -2.21 -4.96 -10.66
N GLU A 55 -2.77 -4.71 -11.84
CA GLU A 55 -3.12 -5.75 -12.83
C GLU A 55 -1.88 -6.56 -13.28
N THR A 56 -0.68 -5.98 -13.20
CA THR A 56 0.58 -6.66 -13.51
C THR A 56 1.08 -7.54 -12.35
N ASN A 57 0.41 -7.48 -11.19
CA ASN A 57 0.76 -8.22 -9.97
C ASN A 57 -0.43 -8.95 -9.35
N SER A 58 -1.26 -9.61 -10.15
CA SER A 58 -2.42 -10.36 -9.64
C SER A 58 -3.39 -9.49 -8.83
N ASN A 59 -3.60 -8.23 -9.24
CA ASN A 59 -4.49 -7.25 -8.60
C ASN A 59 -4.13 -6.94 -7.13
N LYS A 60 -2.87 -7.14 -6.75
CA LYS A 60 -2.39 -6.82 -5.40
C LYS A 60 -1.97 -5.36 -5.31
N MET A 61 -2.17 -4.76 -4.14
CA MET A 61 -1.60 -3.45 -3.84
C MET A 61 -0.08 -3.54 -3.94
N THR A 62 0.52 -2.65 -4.73
CA THR A 62 1.96 -2.74 -5.06
C THR A 62 2.59 -1.37 -5.04
N ASP A 63 3.73 -1.27 -4.37
CA ASP A 63 4.53 -0.05 -4.32
C ASP A 63 5.61 -0.04 -5.41
N TYR A 64 5.72 1.09 -6.09
CA TYR A 64 6.70 1.35 -7.14
C TYR A 64 7.56 2.55 -6.79
N LYS A 65 8.80 2.55 -7.28
CA LYS A 65 9.73 3.68 -7.18
C LYS A 65 10.10 4.15 -8.58
N VAL A 66 9.98 5.44 -8.82
CA VAL A 66 10.38 6.06 -10.09
C VAL A 66 11.89 6.01 -10.23
N LYS A 67 12.39 5.39 -11.31
CA LYS A 67 13.81 5.24 -11.59
C LYS A 67 14.31 6.29 -12.58
N SER A 68 13.55 6.56 -13.62
CA SER A 68 13.89 7.56 -14.64
C SER A 68 12.66 8.34 -15.10
N LEU A 69 12.93 9.53 -15.62
CA LEU A 69 11.96 10.37 -16.29
C LEU A 69 12.37 10.56 -17.75
N LYS A 70 11.40 10.72 -18.63
CA LYS A 70 11.58 11.02 -20.05
C LYS A 70 10.94 12.35 -20.41
N SER A 71 11.29 12.82 -21.60
CA SER A 71 10.69 14.00 -22.18
C SER A 71 9.24 13.75 -22.60
N ASN A 72 8.42 14.79 -22.54
CA ASN A 72 7.08 14.76 -23.13
C ASN A 72 7.15 14.91 -24.67
N PRO A 73 6.05 14.64 -25.41
CA PRO A 73 6.03 14.79 -26.87
C PRO A 73 6.31 16.21 -27.39
N ILE A 74 6.25 17.22 -26.52
CA ILE A 74 6.54 18.63 -26.84
C ILE A 74 8.03 18.95 -26.59
N GLY A 75 8.82 17.97 -26.15
CA GLY A 75 10.26 18.10 -25.94
C GLY A 75 10.67 18.62 -24.56
N LEU A 76 9.75 18.78 -23.61
CA LEU A 76 10.08 19.15 -22.24
C LEU A 76 10.72 17.95 -21.52
N PRO A 77 11.99 18.03 -21.11
CA PRO A 77 12.69 16.93 -20.45
C PRO A 77 12.16 16.70 -19.02
N ASN A 78 12.28 15.47 -18.54
CA ASN A 78 12.01 15.09 -17.14
C ASN A 78 10.58 15.38 -16.66
N ILE A 79 9.58 15.24 -17.53
CA ILE A 79 8.17 15.53 -17.23
C ILE A 79 7.32 14.25 -17.14
N LEU A 80 7.68 13.19 -17.87
CA LEU A 80 6.94 11.94 -17.87
C LEU A 80 7.73 10.84 -17.17
N ILE A 81 7.03 9.92 -16.52
CA ILE A 81 7.64 8.71 -16.00
C ILE A 81 8.10 7.84 -17.17
N ASP A 82 9.34 7.36 -17.08
CA ASP A 82 9.94 6.49 -18.08
C ASP A 82 10.03 5.05 -17.57
N GLU A 83 10.82 4.85 -16.51
CA GLU A 83 10.99 3.56 -15.86
C GLU A 83 10.61 3.64 -14.39
N ILE A 84 9.91 2.60 -13.92
CA ILE A 84 9.61 2.38 -12.51
C ILE A 84 10.09 0.99 -12.09
N VAL A 85 10.51 0.89 -10.84
CA VAL A 85 10.96 -0.37 -10.24
C VAL A 85 9.97 -0.75 -9.15
N ARG A 86 9.49 -1.99 -9.20
CA ARG A 86 8.65 -2.53 -8.12
C ARG A 86 9.48 -2.61 -6.84
N MET A 87 9.01 -1.99 -5.77
CA MET A 87 9.57 -2.20 -4.45
C MET A 87 9.02 -3.53 -3.94
N GLN A 88 9.86 -4.56 -3.87
CA GLN A 88 9.48 -5.91 -3.42
C GLN A 88 9.04 -5.95 -1.95
N GLU A 89 9.18 -4.86 -1.21
CA GLU A 89 9.13 -4.87 0.24
C GLU A 89 7.93 -4.05 0.75
N TYR A 90 6.74 -4.64 0.73
CA TYR A 90 5.66 -4.27 1.65
C TYR A 90 4.66 -5.39 1.98
N LEU A 91 4.86 -6.63 1.49
CA LEU A 91 3.98 -7.75 1.83
C LEU A 91 4.64 -9.14 1.83
N ASP A 92 5.90 -9.24 2.24
CA ASP A 92 6.33 -10.44 2.97
C ASP A 92 5.85 -10.27 4.42
N LEU A 93 4.53 -10.35 4.62
CA LEU A 93 4.03 -10.89 5.88
C LEU A 93 4.80 -12.22 6.05
N PRO A 94 5.41 -12.51 7.22
CA PRO A 94 6.10 -13.78 7.38
C PRO A 94 5.16 -14.86 6.89
N LYS A 95 5.61 -15.62 5.89
CA LYS A 95 4.90 -16.79 5.37
C LYS A 95 4.65 -17.65 6.60
N GLY A 96 3.44 -17.53 7.15
CA GLY A 96 3.05 -18.18 8.39
C GLY A 96 3.45 -19.62 8.25
N GLU A 97 4.41 -20.00 9.08
CA GLU A 97 4.97 -21.32 9.14
C GLU A 97 3.82 -22.32 9.23
N THR A 98 4.00 -23.44 8.54
CA THR A 98 3.26 -24.67 8.68
C THR A 98 2.75 -24.89 10.12
N GLY A 99 1.53 -24.43 10.39
CA GLY A 99 0.80 -24.70 11.61
C GLY A 99 -0.25 -25.77 11.29
N ALA A 100 0.14 -27.03 11.41
CA ALA A 100 -0.81 -28.11 11.59
C ALA A 100 -1.76 -27.73 12.74
N THR A 101 -3.07 -27.85 12.54
CA THR A 101 -3.91 -28.89 13.16
C THR A 101 -5.35 -28.64 12.73
N GLY A 102 -5.93 -29.64 12.08
CA GLY A 102 -7.32 -29.62 11.65
C GLY A 102 -8.29 -29.51 12.82
N ALA A 103 -9.43 -28.90 12.53
CA ALA A 103 -10.61 -28.93 13.35
C ALA A 103 -11.10 -30.37 13.59
N THR A 104 -11.63 -30.64 14.79
CA THR A 104 -12.92 -31.33 14.99
C THR A 104 -13.34 -31.09 16.45
N GLY A 105 -14.47 -30.40 16.65
CA GLY A 105 -15.14 -30.31 17.95
C GLY A 105 -16.18 -31.42 18.13
N ALA A 106 -16.66 -31.63 19.37
CA ALA A 106 -18.03 -32.04 19.72
C ALA A 106 -18.20 -32.31 21.24
N THR A 107 -18.94 -31.41 21.90
CA THR A 107 -20.08 -31.62 22.83
C THR A 107 -20.32 -32.93 23.60
N GLY A 108 -20.64 -32.79 24.91
CA GLY A 108 -21.54 -33.63 25.76
C GLY A 108 -20.88 -34.88 26.39
N ALA A 109 -21.22 -35.39 27.57
CA ALA A 109 -22.34 -35.19 28.47
C ALA A 109 -22.04 -35.80 29.88
N GLN A 110 -22.78 -35.29 30.88
CA GLN A 110 -23.10 -35.81 32.22
C GLN A 110 -21.99 -36.06 33.26
#